data_AF-A0ABD2J415-F1
#
_entry.id   AF-A0ABD2J415-F1
#
_cell.length_a   1.000
_cell.length_b   1.000
_cell.length_c   1.000
_cell.angle_alpha   90.00
_cell.angle_beta   90.00
_cell.angle_gamma   90.00
#
_symmetry.space_group_name_H-M   'P 1'
#
loop_
_entity.id
_entity.type
_entity.pdbx_description
1 polymer ?
#
loop_
_entity_poly.entity_id
_entity_poly.type
_entity_poly.pdbx_seq_one_letter_code
_entity_poly.pdbx_strand_id
1 'polypeptide(L)'
;MTFLHPNFVYKEVGLCTFSSLSSSNTSSNALNDHTSSTHKASPTTATTTAMAQLPPEDVATMPTQKVVFNAPFDNKATYYMRVINPGTKRIGYAFKTTKPERINMNPPNGVLGPSESVNVAISCDAFDPGSEDTKGDRVTVEWTNTPDAAATAFKLEWF
;
A
#
# COMPACT_ATOMS: atom_id res chain seq x y z
N MET A 1 -11.05 9.75 21.37
CA MET A 1 -12.12 9.05 20.63
C MET A 1 -11.85 9.31 19.15
N THR A 2 -11.00 8.48 18.54
CA THR A 2 -10.49 8.72 17.18
C THR A 2 -11.53 8.16 16.22
N PHE A 3 -12.16 9.03 15.43
CA PHE A 3 -13.10 8.64 14.40
C PHE A 3 -12.35 7.84 13.32
N LEU A 4 -12.44 6.51 13.39
CA LEU A 4 -12.14 5.67 12.24
C LEU A 4 -13.30 5.84 11.26
N HIS A 5 -13.08 6.61 10.21
CA HIS A 5 -13.99 6.73 9.08
C HIS A 5 -14.25 5.32 8.50
N PRO A 6 -15.53 4.94 8.27
CA PRO A 6 -15.94 3.56 8.00
C PRO A 6 -15.55 3.02 6.61
N ASN A 7 -14.76 3.75 5.80
CA ASN A 7 -14.49 3.41 4.40
C ASN A 7 -13.00 3.26 4.07
N PHE A 8 -12.12 3.18 5.08
CA PHE A 8 -10.69 3.04 4.83
C PHE A 8 -10.25 1.59 4.80
N VAL A 9 -9.58 1.22 3.70
CA VAL A 9 -8.84 -0.03 3.59
C VAL A 9 -7.36 0.31 3.62
N TYR A 10 -6.63 -0.44 4.43
CA TYR A 10 -5.19 -0.31 4.58
C TYR A 10 -4.56 -1.61 4.16
N LYS A 11 -3.46 -1.52 3.42
CA LYS A 11 -2.57 -2.65 3.20
C LYS A 11 -1.16 -2.18 3.49
N GLU A 12 -0.49 -2.96 4.32
CA GLU A 12 0.95 -2.87 4.48
C GLU A 12 1.57 -3.27 3.14
N VAL A 13 2.02 -2.26 2.40
CA VAL A 13 2.61 -2.45 1.09
C VAL A 13 4.05 -2.04 1.21
N GLY A 14 4.87 -3.01 1.59
CA GLY A 14 6.30 -2.82 1.67
C GLY A 14 6.80 -2.79 3.10
N LEU A 15 7.07 -3.98 3.65
CA LEU A 15 8.11 -4.10 4.66
C LEU A 15 9.41 -3.60 4.01
N CYS A 16 9.93 -2.45 4.43
CA CYS A 16 11.29 -2.05 4.05
C CYS A 16 12.24 -2.98 4.82
N THR A 17 12.73 -4.03 4.16
CA THR A 17 13.75 -4.88 4.77
C THR A 17 15.13 -4.39 4.34
N PHE A 18 15.95 -4.02 5.31
CA PHE A 18 17.34 -3.65 5.10
C PHE A 18 18.21 -4.88 5.34
N SER A 19 18.91 -5.35 4.30
CA SER A 19 19.77 -6.54 4.38
C SER A 19 21.24 -6.16 4.16
N SER A 20 22.07 -6.42 5.16
CA SER A 20 23.53 -6.54 5.02
C SER A 20 23.85 -7.91 4.42
N LEU A 21 24.58 -7.97 3.30
CA LEU A 21 24.94 -9.23 2.65
C LEU A 21 25.86 -10.07 3.54
N SER A 22 25.34 -11.14 4.13
CA SER A 22 26.11 -12.36 4.38
C SER A 22 25.41 -13.51 3.66
N SER A 23 26.10 -14.14 2.72
CA SER A 23 25.56 -15.21 1.89
C SER A 23 25.20 -16.44 2.72
N SER A 24 23.95 -16.90 2.63
CA SER A 24 23.62 -18.33 2.73
C SER A 24 22.27 -18.63 2.05
N ASN A 25 22.33 -19.45 1.01
CA ASN A 25 21.19 -20.13 0.40
C ASN A 25 20.57 -21.12 1.41
N THR A 26 19.24 -21.14 1.53
CA THR A 26 18.50 -22.37 1.84
C THR A 26 17.10 -22.29 1.26
N SER A 27 16.82 -23.20 0.33
CA SER A 27 15.51 -23.55 -0.21
C SER A 27 14.72 -24.38 0.79
N SER A 28 13.40 -24.18 0.87
CA SER A 28 12.48 -25.25 1.27
C SER A 28 11.03 -24.97 0.84
N ASN A 29 10.52 -25.90 0.02
CA ASN A 29 9.11 -26.16 -0.26
C ASN A 29 8.38 -26.66 0.99
N ALA A 30 7.07 -26.40 1.08
CA ALA A 30 6.08 -27.41 1.45
C ALA A 30 4.66 -26.94 1.07
N LEU A 31 3.90 -27.89 0.53
CA LEU A 31 2.50 -27.81 0.14
C LEU A 31 1.56 -27.53 1.32
N ASN A 32 0.34 -27.06 1.05
CA ASN A 32 -0.87 -27.75 1.50
C ASN A 32 -2.13 -27.31 0.72
N ASP A 33 -3.02 -28.29 0.59
CA ASP A 33 -4.15 -28.42 -0.33
C ASP A 33 -5.49 -28.40 0.45
N HIS A 34 -6.60 -28.12 -0.26
CA HIS A 34 -8.03 -28.24 0.13
C HIS A 34 -8.57 -27.34 1.29
N THR A 35 -9.82 -26.82 1.32
CA THR A 35 -11.12 -27.15 0.69
C THR A 35 -12.12 -25.97 0.83
N SER A 36 -13.15 -25.96 -0.02
CA SER A 36 -14.26 -25.00 -0.19
C SER A 36 -15.23 -24.82 1.00
N SER A 37 -15.90 -23.65 1.06
CA SER A 37 -17.20 -23.50 1.75
C SER A 37 -17.99 -22.28 1.24
N THR A 38 -19.26 -22.50 0.93
CA THR A 38 -20.29 -21.61 0.38
C THR A 38 -21.21 -21.09 1.46
N HIS A 39 -21.63 -19.81 1.48
CA HIS A 39 -22.91 -19.40 2.11
C HIS A 39 -23.63 -18.24 1.39
N LYS A 40 -24.96 -18.37 1.39
CA LYS A 40 -26.03 -17.65 0.67
C LYS A 40 -26.23 -16.17 1.05
N ALA A 41 -26.81 -15.44 0.12
CA ALA A 41 -27.43 -14.11 0.27
C ALA A 41 -28.89 -14.16 0.80
N SER A 42 -29.37 -13.01 1.31
CA SER A 42 -30.73 -12.38 1.19
C SER A 42 -31.14 -11.60 2.48
N PRO A 43 -32.09 -10.63 2.50
CA PRO A 43 -32.38 -9.51 1.59
C PRO A 43 -32.47 -8.11 2.29
N THR A 44 -32.64 -7.10 1.44
CA THR A 44 -32.78 -5.63 1.58
C THR A 44 -33.92 -5.07 2.45
N THR A 45 -33.67 -3.96 3.15
CA THR A 45 -34.62 -2.82 3.36
C THR A 45 -33.84 -1.50 3.43
N ALA A 46 -34.26 -0.47 2.67
CA ALA A 46 -33.58 0.81 2.49
C ALA A 46 -34.33 1.99 3.15
N THR A 47 -33.60 2.94 3.76
CA THR A 47 -34.09 4.28 4.15
C THR A 47 -32.96 5.35 4.11
N THR A 48 -33.04 6.26 3.14
CA THR A 48 -32.53 7.68 3.04
C THR A 48 -31.16 8.04 3.65
N THR A 49 -30.04 7.75 2.95
CA THR A 49 -29.21 8.60 2.03
C THR A 49 -28.33 9.71 2.66
N ALA A 50 -27.38 9.33 3.51
CA ALA A 50 -25.98 9.56 3.16
C ALA A 50 -25.56 8.29 2.43
N MET A 51 -25.18 8.35 1.14
CA MET A 51 -24.84 7.12 0.42
C MET A 51 -23.62 6.48 1.09
N ALA A 52 -23.86 5.39 1.84
CA ALA A 52 -22.80 4.57 2.37
C ALA A 52 -22.03 4.01 1.16
N GLN A 53 -20.91 4.65 0.84
CA GLN A 53 -20.05 4.25 -0.27
C GLN A 53 -19.56 2.83 0.03
N LEU A 54 -19.75 1.90 -0.91
CA LEU A 54 -19.16 0.56 -0.78
C LEU A 54 -17.66 0.71 -0.45
N PRO A 55 -17.11 -0.16 0.43
CA PRO A 55 -15.69 -0.16 0.71
C PRO A 55 -14.86 -0.20 -0.58
N PRO A 56 -13.71 0.49 -0.62
CA PRO A 56 -12.75 0.35 -1.71
C PRO A 56 -12.39 -1.12 -1.94
N GLU A 57 -12.26 -1.51 -3.20
CA GLU A 57 -11.64 -2.79 -3.56
C GLU A 57 -10.13 -2.76 -3.25
N ASP A 58 -9.51 -3.92 -3.11
CA ASP A 58 -8.08 -4.02 -2.81
C ASP A 58 -7.20 -3.51 -3.95
N VAL A 59 -6.16 -2.75 -3.62
CA VAL A 59 -5.08 -2.44 -4.58
C VAL A 59 -4.09 -3.60 -4.71
N ALA A 60 -3.63 -3.81 -5.93
CA ALA A 60 -2.55 -4.74 -6.23
C ALA A 60 -1.22 -3.99 -6.32
N THR A 61 -0.14 -4.64 -5.90
CA THR A 61 1.19 -4.02 -5.86
C THR A 61 2.26 -4.97 -6.38
N MET A 62 3.29 -4.39 -7.00
CA MET A 62 4.43 -5.12 -7.54
C MET A 62 5.71 -4.37 -7.16
N PRO A 63 6.54 -4.90 -6.23
CA PRO A 63 6.38 -6.19 -5.54
C PRO A 63 5.17 -6.23 -4.61
N THR A 64 4.64 -7.44 -4.35
CA THR A 64 3.39 -7.62 -3.60
C THR A 64 3.57 -7.57 -2.07
N GLN A 65 4.78 -7.82 -1.57
CA GLN A 65 5.03 -7.97 -0.13
C GLN A 65 6.05 -6.98 0.42
N LYS A 66 7.23 -6.84 -0.21
CA LYS A 66 8.33 -6.07 0.36
C LYS A 66 9.21 -5.39 -0.68
N VAL A 67 9.82 -4.28 -0.27
CA VAL A 67 10.90 -3.59 -0.98
C VAL A 67 12.17 -3.77 -0.15
N VAL A 68 13.24 -4.25 -0.78
CA VAL A 68 14.50 -4.57 -0.10
C VAL A 68 15.53 -3.50 -0.44
N PHE A 69 15.99 -2.74 0.54
CA PHE A 69 17.15 -1.88 0.39
C PHE A 69 18.40 -2.67 0.76
N ASN A 70 19.24 -2.95 -0.23
CA ASN A 70 20.50 -3.65 -0.02
C ASN A 70 21.62 -2.65 0.25
N ALA A 71 22.56 -3.04 1.10
CA ALA A 71 23.80 -2.30 1.30
C ALA A 71 24.56 -2.11 -0.04
N PRO A 72 25.37 -1.06 -0.19
CA PRO A 72 25.73 -0.07 0.85
C PRO A 72 24.65 1.00 1.11
N PHE A 73 24.66 1.60 2.30
CA PHE A 73 23.70 2.64 2.75
C PHE A 73 24.33 4.04 2.82
N ASP A 74 25.48 4.22 2.17
CA ASP A 74 26.23 5.46 2.11
C ASP A 74 25.73 6.44 1.02
N ASN A 75 24.85 5.96 0.14
CA ASN A 75 24.25 6.73 -0.93
C ASN A 75 22.73 6.51 -0.98
N LYS A 76 22.03 7.47 -1.59
CA LYS A 76 20.59 7.35 -1.84
C LYS A 76 20.32 6.16 -2.77
N ALA A 77 19.47 5.25 -2.34
CA ALA A 77 18.96 4.15 -3.14
C ALA A 77 17.51 4.43 -3.56
N THR A 78 17.12 4.05 -4.78
CA THR A 78 15.73 4.19 -5.26
C THR A 78 15.25 2.88 -5.87
N TYR A 79 14.11 2.39 -5.39
CA TYR A 79 13.40 1.25 -5.96
C TYR A 79 12.05 1.70 -6.51
N TYR A 80 11.51 0.93 -7.44
CA TYR A 80 10.20 1.21 -8.01
C TYR A 80 9.20 0.16 -7.57
N MET A 81 8.03 0.63 -7.16
CA MET A 81 6.88 -0.20 -6.88
C MET A 81 5.71 0.24 -7.75
N ARG A 82 5.06 -0.70 -8.41
CA ARG A 82 3.83 -0.44 -9.15
C ARG A 82 2.63 -0.59 -8.21
N VAL A 83 1.78 0.42 -8.15
CA VAL A 83 0.45 0.34 -7.52
C VAL A 83 -0.58 0.24 -8.64
N ILE A 84 -1.49 -0.71 -8.53
CA ILE A 84 -2.49 -1.03 -9.55
C ILE A 84 -3.87 -0.98 -8.89
N ASN A 85 -4.81 -0.30 -9.53
CA ASN A 85 -6.22 -0.36 -9.19
C ASN A 85 -6.90 -1.43 -10.06
N PRO A 86 -7.07 -2.68 -9.58
CA PRO A 86 -7.79 -3.69 -10.35
C PRO A 86 -9.30 -3.46 -10.35
N GLY A 87 -9.80 -2.58 -9.48
CA GLY A 87 -11.22 -2.41 -9.25
C GLY A 87 -11.93 -1.59 -10.32
N THR A 88 -13.25 -1.52 -10.16
CA THR A 88 -14.15 -0.87 -11.13
C THR A 88 -14.39 0.61 -10.84
N LYS A 89 -13.95 1.10 -9.69
CA LYS A 89 -14.11 2.48 -9.24
C LYS A 89 -12.78 3.22 -9.24
N ARG A 90 -12.86 4.53 -9.43
CA ARG A 90 -11.70 5.43 -9.27
C ARG A 90 -11.35 5.56 -7.79
N ILE A 91 -10.06 5.54 -7.49
CA ILE A 91 -9.54 5.67 -6.13
C ILE A 91 -8.58 6.85 -6.00
N GLY A 92 -8.59 7.50 -4.84
CA GLY A 92 -7.46 8.31 -4.37
C GLY A 92 -6.54 7.45 -3.53
N TYR A 93 -5.23 7.59 -3.69
CA TYR A 93 -4.22 6.91 -2.88
C TYR A 93 -3.26 7.90 -2.23
N ALA A 94 -2.73 7.55 -1.06
CA ALA A 94 -1.69 8.29 -0.36
C ALA A 94 -0.71 7.33 0.32
N PHE A 95 0.57 7.70 0.31
CA PHE A 95 1.61 6.96 1.01
C PHE A 95 1.94 7.58 2.37
N LYS A 96 2.22 6.71 3.34
CA LYS A 96 2.82 7.06 4.63
C LYS A 96 4.05 6.20 4.89
N THR A 97 4.93 6.68 5.75
CA THR A 97 6.06 5.89 6.23
C THR A 97 6.29 6.14 7.72
N THR A 98 6.85 5.15 8.42
CA THR A 98 7.32 5.31 9.80
C THR A 98 8.66 6.05 9.88
N LYS A 99 9.34 6.27 8.75
CA LYS A 99 10.66 6.89 8.66
C LYS A 99 10.73 8.01 7.61
N PRO A 100 9.94 9.09 7.75
CA PRO A 100 9.88 10.18 6.77
C PRO A 100 11.19 10.96 6.62
N GLU A 101 12.11 10.84 7.58
CA GLU A 101 13.44 11.46 7.56
C GLU A 101 14.37 10.88 6.49
N ARG A 102 14.17 9.61 6.09
CA ARG A 102 15.02 8.94 5.10
C ARG A 102 14.26 8.21 4.01
N ILE A 103 12.97 7.88 4.20
CA ILE A 103 12.17 7.17 3.21
C ILE A 103 11.20 8.14 2.54
N ASN A 104 11.26 8.23 1.21
CA ASN A 104 10.39 9.09 0.42
C ASN A 104 9.70 8.30 -0.70
N MET A 105 8.49 8.73 -1.04
CA MET A 105 7.68 8.16 -2.13
C MET A 105 7.37 9.25 -3.15
N ASN A 106 7.60 8.96 -4.43
CA ASN A 106 7.29 9.88 -5.53
C ASN A 106 6.58 9.14 -6.70
N PRO A 107 5.33 9.50 -7.03
CA PRO A 107 4.49 10.47 -6.34
C PRO A 107 4.04 9.99 -4.94
N PRO A 108 3.86 10.91 -3.95
CA PRO A 108 3.43 10.54 -2.60
C PRO A 108 1.93 10.25 -2.49
N ASN A 109 1.14 10.72 -3.44
CA ASN A 109 -0.30 10.53 -3.52
C ASN A 109 -0.77 10.72 -4.97
N GLY A 110 -2.02 10.35 -5.25
CA GLY A 110 -2.61 10.55 -6.56
C GLY A 110 -3.98 9.93 -6.70
N VAL A 111 -4.43 9.83 -7.94
CA VAL A 111 -5.70 9.22 -8.32
C VAL A 111 -5.43 8.13 -9.35
N LEU A 112 -6.08 6.98 -9.19
CA LEU A 112 -6.06 5.89 -10.17
C LEU A 112 -7.48 5.58 -10.62
N GLY A 113 -7.73 5.68 -11.92
CA GLY A 113 -8.94 5.16 -12.56
C GLY A 113 -9.00 3.62 -12.51
N PRO A 114 -10.13 3.04 -12.92
CA PRO A 114 -10.28 1.59 -13.06
C PRO A 114 -9.20 0.99 -13.97
N SER A 115 -8.57 -0.11 -13.56
CA SER A 115 -7.48 -0.78 -14.28
C SER A 115 -6.22 0.07 -14.53
N GLU A 116 -6.13 1.27 -13.94
CA GLU A 116 -4.93 2.11 -14.04
C GLU A 116 -3.85 1.67 -13.04
N SER A 117 -2.62 2.10 -13.31
CA SER A 117 -1.49 1.85 -12.43
C SER A 117 -0.49 2.99 -12.47
N VAL A 118 0.27 3.15 -11.39
CA VAL A 118 1.36 4.12 -11.27
C VAL A 118 2.64 3.42 -10.81
N ASN A 119 3.78 3.83 -11.36
CA ASN A 119 5.09 3.47 -10.83
C ASN A 119 5.51 4.53 -9.81
N VAL A 120 5.76 4.09 -8.58
CA VAL A 120 6.16 4.93 -7.45
C VAL A 120 7.63 4.68 -7.18
N ALA A 121 8.44 5.73 -7.21
CA ALA A 121 9.80 5.70 -6.73
C ALA A 121 9.80 5.75 -5.20
N ILE A 122 10.31 4.70 -4.57
CA ILE A 122 10.56 4.62 -3.13
C ILE A 122 12.05 4.80 -2.94
N SER A 123 12.46 5.94 -2.40
CA SER A 123 13.87 6.22 -2.14
C SER A 123 14.20 6.13 -0.66
N CYS A 124 15.38 5.61 -0.35
CA CYS A 124 16.00 5.71 0.96
C CYS A 124 17.25 6.58 0.84
N ASP A 125 17.32 7.67 1.59
CA ASP A 125 18.52 8.47 1.73
C ASP A 125 19.60 7.71 2.54
N ALA A 126 20.84 8.16 2.42
CA ALA A 126 21.97 7.57 3.13
C ALA A 126 21.78 7.64 4.65
N PHE A 127 22.17 6.59 5.37
CA PHE A 127 22.08 6.52 6.82
C PHE A 127 23.11 5.55 7.42
N ASP A 128 23.40 5.70 8.71
CA ASP A 128 24.24 4.75 9.45
C ASP A 128 23.37 3.65 10.08
N PRO A 129 23.39 2.41 9.55
CA PRO A 129 22.59 1.30 10.07
C PRO A 129 23.00 0.84 11.48
N GLY A 130 24.18 1.21 11.97
CA GLY A 130 24.62 0.92 13.33
C GLY A 130 23.99 1.84 14.39
N SER A 131 23.46 3.00 13.96
CA SER A 131 22.94 4.04 14.84
C SER A 131 21.40 4.04 14.98
N GLU A 132 20.70 3.25 14.16
CA GLU A 132 19.24 3.27 14.06
C GLU A 132 18.61 1.87 14.07
N ASP A 133 17.45 1.72 14.72
CA ASP A 133 16.62 0.51 14.58
C ASP A 133 15.80 0.59 13.28
N THR A 134 16.06 -0.34 12.38
CA THR A 134 15.42 -0.43 11.05
C THR A 134 14.33 -1.49 10.98
N LYS A 135 14.13 -2.30 12.03
CA LYS A 135 13.18 -3.43 12.00
C LYS A 135 11.72 -3.00 11.88
N GLY A 136 11.42 -1.77 12.32
CA GLY A 136 10.09 -1.15 12.33
C GLY A 136 9.78 -0.27 11.11
N ASP A 137 10.68 -0.19 10.13
CA ASP A 137 10.50 0.69 8.98
C ASP A 137 9.42 0.14 8.05
N ARG A 138 8.42 0.97 7.75
CA ARG A 138 7.25 0.60 6.94
C ARG A 138 6.93 1.69 5.93
N VAL A 139 6.47 1.26 4.75
CA VAL A 139 5.72 2.08 3.81
C VAL A 139 4.30 1.53 3.76
N THR A 140 3.33 2.44 3.87
CA THR A 140 1.90 2.11 3.84
C THR A 140 1.27 2.87 2.68
N VAL A 141 0.50 2.19 1.85
CA VAL A 141 -0.42 2.85 0.93
C VAL A 141 -1.82 2.78 1.52
N GLU A 142 -2.49 3.92 1.55
CA GLU A 142 -3.88 4.06 1.96
C GLU A 142 -4.66 4.49 0.74
N TRP A 143 -5.88 4.00 0.58
CA TRP A 143 -6.72 4.39 -0.54
C TRP A 143 -8.20 4.41 -0.19
N THR A 144 -8.94 5.18 -0.97
CA THR A 144 -10.40 5.27 -0.87
C THR A 144 -11.03 5.50 -2.23
N ASN A 145 -12.29 5.08 -2.41
CA ASN A 145 -13.08 5.42 -3.59
C ASN A 145 -13.27 6.94 -3.64
N THR A 146 -13.03 7.58 -4.78
CA THR A 146 -13.24 9.02 -4.90
C THR A 146 -14.74 9.34 -4.76
N PRO A 147 -15.14 10.40 -4.04
CA PRO A 147 -16.55 10.82 -3.96
C PRO A 147 -17.09 11.26 -5.33
N ASP A 148 -16.23 11.84 -6.16
CA ASP A 148 -16.50 12.20 -7.55
C ASP A 148 -15.81 11.21 -8.49
N ALA A 149 -16.59 10.52 -9.32
CA ALA A 149 -16.09 9.56 -10.31
C ALA A 149 -15.19 10.20 -11.38
N ALA A 150 -15.31 11.52 -11.58
CA ALA A 150 -14.52 12.30 -12.52
C ALA A 150 -13.30 12.99 -11.88
N ALA A 151 -13.02 12.75 -10.59
CA ALA A 151 -11.88 13.38 -9.92
C ALA A 151 -10.56 13.12 -10.65
N THR A 152 -9.84 14.19 -10.99
CA THR A 152 -8.52 14.10 -11.67
C THR A 152 -7.36 14.44 -10.76
N ALA A 153 -7.62 14.98 -9.57
CA ALA A 153 -6.62 15.41 -8.59
C ALA A 153 -6.94 14.85 -7.21
N PHE A 154 -5.88 14.48 -6.48
CA PHE A 154 -5.97 14.02 -5.09
C PHE A 154 -6.49 15.14 -4.17
N LYS A 155 -7.29 14.77 -3.16
CA LYS A 155 -7.67 15.70 -2.09
C LYS A 155 -7.45 15.05 -0.72
N LEU A 156 -6.78 15.79 0.17
CA LEU A 156 -6.51 15.33 1.53
C LEU A 156 -7.78 15.05 2.33
N GLU A 157 -8.87 15.78 2.05
CA GLU A 157 -10.19 15.63 2.72
C GLU A 157 -10.83 14.25 2.52
N TRP A 158 -10.31 13.43 1.61
CA TRP A 158 -10.74 12.05 1.45
C TRP A 158 -10.22 11.11 2.56
N PHE A 159 -9.25 11.58 3.36
CA PHE A 159 -8.53 10.86 4.42
C PHE A 159 -8.81 11.43 5.82
#